data_AF-A0A945S863-F1
#
_entry.id   AF-A0A945S863-F1
#
_cell.length_a   1.000
_cell.length_b   1.000
_cell.length_c   1.000
_cell.angle_alpha   90.00
_cell.angle_beta   90.00
_cell.angle_gamma   90.00
#
_symmetry.space_group_name_H-M   'P 1'
#
loop_
_entity.id
_entity.type
_entity.pdbx_description
1 polymer ?
#
loop_
_entity_poly.entity_id
_entity_poly.type
_entity_poly.pdbx_seq_one_letter_code
_entity_poly.pdbx_strand_id
1 'polypeptide(L)'
;MKRSARKNRKWQLAFSLTEMMAVTAIVTSIPAAQYSRAKQKATQLQCQQNLQQIGKSIVMYQMGEGKYPEAVFYPDRPFEDDKSIAKILDDSGAGIPREMWQCPAAPDAIRKLGLTFIYNDKFAGRRSLPRPEKAWLLIELNCVSAKVPPPHPQGYNILFADGHVIASKHLPPSITAKQKAQIKDIRQRIEKQRLASLSGPKATSSPVPCLHAHPHG
;
A
#
# COMPACT_ATOMS: atom_id res chain seq x y z
N MET A 1 32.20 46.18 34.91
CA MET A 1 33.01 45.45 33.89
C MET A 1 32.17 45.27 32.62
N LYS A 2 32.51 45.95 31.52
CA LYS A 2 31.79 45.90 30.23
C LYS A 2 32.49 44.90 29.29
N ARG A 3 31.82 43.82 28.87
CA ARG A 3 32.35 42.89 27.85
C ARG A 3 31.87 43.35 26.46
N SER A 4 32.85 43.67 25.62
CA SER A 4 32.72 44.22 24.27
C SER A 4 32.23 43.17 23.27
N ALA A 5 31.15 43.46 22.56
CA ALA A 5 30.64 42.66 21.44
C ALA A 5 31.57 42.78 20.23
N ARG A 6 32.29 41.69 19.88
CA ARG A 6 33.07 41.61 18.63
C ARG A 6 32.13 41.26 17.48
N LYS A 7 31.83 42.26 16.63
CA LYS A 7 31.22 42.08 15.31
C LYS A 7 32.12 41.20 14.44
N ASN A 8 31.77 39.94 14.24
CA ASN A 8 32.49 39.09 13.28
C ASN A 8 31.99 39.41 11.85
N ARG A 9 32.89 40.05 11.12
CA ARG A 9 32.76 40.60 9.78
C ARG A 9 32.54 39.46 8.78
N LYS A 10 31.57 39.65 7.89
CA LYS A 10 31.12 38.71 6.87
C LYS A 10 32.28 38.26 5.96
N TRP A 11 32.67 36.99 6.05
CA TRP A 11 33.49 36.33 5.04
C TRP A 11 32.57 35.91 3.89
N GLN A 12 32.27 36.85 2.99
CA GLN A 12 31.75 36.49 1.67
C GLN A 12 32.96 36.30 0.76
N LEU A 13 33.52 35.08 0.79
CA LEU A 13 34.47 34.63 -0.21
C LEU A 13 33.71 34.56 -1.54
N ALA A 14 34.14 35.36 -2.51
CA ALA A 14 33.61 35.27 -3.87
C ALA A 14 34.02 33.90 -4.43
N PHE A 15 33.04 33.02 -4.67
CA PHE A 15 33.27 31.76 -5.38
C PHE A 15 33.77 32.06 -6.79
N SER A 16 34.86 31.41 -7.19
CA SER A 16 35.40 31.59 -8.54
C SER A 16 34.45 30.99 -9.59
N LEU A 17 34.40 31.59 -10.78
CA LEU A 17 33.59 31.08 -11.89
C LEU A 17 33.97 29.63 -12.24
N THR A 18 35.27 29.31 -12.18
CA THR A 18 35.79 27.97 -12.44
C THR A 18 35.29 26.94 -11.44
N GLU A 19 35.16 27.30 -10.16
CA GLU A 19 34.61 26.42 -9.12
C GLU A 19 33.12 26.13 -9.34
N MET A 20 32.33 27.15 -9.71
CA MET A 20 30.93 26.95 -10.07
C MET A 20 30.78 26.10 -11.34
N MET A 21 31.60 26.31 -12.37
CA MET A 21 31.59 25.47 -13.57
C MET A 21 31.98 24.02 -13.27
N ALA A 22 33.01 23.79 -12.44
CA ALA A 22 33.43 22.45 -12.05
C ALA A 22 32.32 21.69 -11.30
N VAL A 23 31.63 22.33 -10.34
CA VAL A 23 30.52 21.71 -9.60
C VAL A 23 29.35 21.37 -10.54
N THR A 24 28.97 22.28 -11.45
CA THR A 24 27.88 22.00 -12.41
C THR A 24 28.23 20.87 -13.38
N ALA A 25 29.48 20.76 -13.86
CA ALA A 25 29.91 19.66 -14.72
C ALA A 25 29.77 18.29 -14.02
N ILE A 26 30.14 18.20 -12.73
CA ILE A 26 30.01 16.97 -11.94
C ILE A 26 28.53 16.62 -11.71
N VAL A 27 27.69 17.60 -11.35
CA VAL A 27 26.26 17.34 -11.06
C VAL A 27 25.51 16.93 -12.33
N THR A 28 25.83 17.53 -13.48
CA THR A 28 25.19 17.23 -14.76
C THR A 28 25.69 15.94 -15.42
N SER A 29 26.86 15.41 -15.01
CA SER A 29 27.40 14.18 -15.59
C SER A 29 26.68 12.90 -15.16
N ILE A 30 25.80 12.94 -14.15
CA ILE A 30 25.02 11.76 -13.73
C ILE A 30 23.90 11.51 -14.75
N PRO A 31 23.89 10.35 -15.45
CA PRO A 31 22.82 10.04 -16.38
C PRO A 31 21.48 9.93 -15.64
N ALA A 32 20.44 10.57 -16.17
CA ALA A 32 19.09 10.53 -15.59
C ALA A 32 18.58 9.10 -15.32
N ALA A 33 18.97 8.14 -16.17
CA ALA A 33 18.63 6.72 -16.00
C ALA A 33 19.30 6.05 -14.79
N GLN A 34 20.52 6.47 -14.41
CA GLN A 34 21.18 5.95 -13.21
C GLN A 34 20.53 6.52 -11.94
N TYR A 35 20.19 7.82 -11.96
CA TYR A 35 19.48 8.46 -10.87
C TYR A 35 18.11 7.82 -10.62
N SER A 36 17.33 7.54 -11.67
CA SER A 36 16.01 6.91 -11.52
C SER A 36 16.11 5.51 -10.91
N ARG A 37 17.10 4.69 -11.32
CA ARG A 37 17.37 3.37 -10.73
C ARG A 37 17.79 3.47 -9.26
N ALA A 38 18.67 4.41 -8.93
CA ALA A 38 19.11 4.64 -7.55
C ALA A 38 17.93 5.06 -6.66
N LYS A 39 17.09 5.98 -7.14
CA LYS A 39 15.87 6.41 -6.45
C LYS A 39 14.90 5.24 -6.23
N GLN A 40 14.64 4.43 -7.25
CA GLN A 40 13.79 3.25 -7.12
C GLN A 40 14.34 2.26 -6.08
N LYS A 41 15.65 2.00 -6.09
CA LYS A 41 16.28 1.12 -5.11
C LYS A 41 16.21 1.67 -3.69
N ALA A 42 16.39 2.98 -3.52
CA ALA A 42 16.24 3.65 -2.22
C ALA A 42 14.81 3.52 -1.68
N THR A 43 13.80 3.77 -2.51
CA THR A 43 12.39 3.59 -2.11
C THR A 43 12.06 2.13 -1.76
N GLN A 44 12.64 1.17 -2.49
CA GLN A 44 12.49 -0.25 -2.17
C GLN A 44 13.11 -0.57 -0.81
N LEU A 45 14.33 -0.09 -0.53
CA LEU A 45 15.01 -0.32 0.73
C LEU A 45 14.23 0.29 1.91
N GLN A 46 13.71 1.50 1.73
CA GLN A 46 12.86 2.14 2.74
C GLN A 46 11.59 1.32 3.01
N CYS A 47 10.92 0.82 1.97
CA CYS A 47 9.75 -0.07 2.12
C CYS A 47 10.12 -1.35 2.90
N GLN A 48 11.26 -1.96 2.59
CA GLN A 48 11.76 -3.14 3.31
C GLN A 48 12.03 -2.85 4.79
N GLN A 49 12.66 -1.72 5.10
CA GLN A 49 12.94 -1.32 6.47
C GLN A 49 11.65 -1.05 7.26
N ASN A 50 10.65 -0.39 6.64
CA ASN A 50 9.33 -0.20 7.24
C ASN A 50 8.68 -1.55 7.58
N LEU A 51 8.65 -2.48 6.62
CA LEU A 51 8.09 -3.82 6.84
C LEU A 51 8.85 -4.61 7.91
N GLN A 52 10.17 -4.50 8.00
CA GLN A 52 10.95 -5.13 9.06
C GLN A 52 10.61 -4.56 10.44
N GLN A 53 10.38 -3.24 10.55
CA GLN A 53 9.98 -2.59 11.80
C GLN A 53 8.56 -3.03 12.22
N ILE A 54 7.63 -3.10 11.26
CA ILE A 54 6.30 -3.66 11.49
C ILE A 54 6.41 -5.14 11.90
N GLY A 55 7.25 -5.93 11.23
CA GLY A 55 7.49 -7.34 11.54
C GLY A 55 7.97 -7.57 12.96
N LYS A 56 8.96 -6.79 13.42
CA LYS A 56 9.41 -6.82 14.82
C LYS A 56 8.27 -6.54 15.78
N SER A 57 7.41 -5.57 15.46
CA SER A 57 6.25 -5.22 16.30
C SER A 57 5.22 -6.33 16.35
N ILE A 58 4.98 -7.04 15.24
CA ILE A 58 4.08 -8.22 15.22
C ILE A 58 4.66 -9.37 16.04
N VAL A 59 5.98 -9.61 15.96
CA VAL A 59 6.65 -10.63 16.78
C VAL A 59 6.54 -10.27 18.26
N MET A 60 6.79 -9.01 18.62
CA MET A 60 6.61 -8.52 20.00
C MET A 60 5.16 -8.69 20.48
N TYR A 61 4.18 -8.33 19.65
CA TYR A 61 2.76 -8.55 19.93
C TYR A 61 2.48 -10.02 20.19
N GLN A 62 2.98 -10.92 19.34
CA GLN A 62 2.78 -12.37 19.51
C GLN A 62 3.42 -12.88 20.81
N MET A 63 4.59 -12.37 21.18
CA MET A 63 5.24 -12.72 22.44
C MET A 63 4.45 -12.24 23.66
N GLY A 64 3.80 -11.07 23.59
CA GLY A 64 2.98 -10.51 24.66
C GLY A 64 1.60 -11.18 24.78
N GLU A 65 0.89 -11.30 23.66
CA GLU A 65 -0.50 -11.81 23.61
C GLU A 65 -0.58 -13.34 23.45
N GLY A 66 0.54 -13.99 23.16
CA GLY A 66 0.60 -15.44 22.87
C GLY A 66 -0.09 -15.83 21.56
N LYS A 67 -0.47 -14.87 20.71
CA LYS A 67 -1.15 -15.07 19.41
C LYS A 67 -0.81 -13.98 18.41
N TYR A 68 -0.87 -14.30 17.12
CA TYR A 68 -0.79 -13.28 16.06
C TYR A 68 -2.02 -12.36 16.09
N PRO A 69 -1.89 -11.09 15.65
CA PRO A 69 -3.00 -10.14 15.61
C PRO A 69 -4.24 -10.70 14.91
N GLU A 70 -5.43 -10.53 15.51
CA GLU A 70 -6.71 -10.97 14.94
C GLU A 70 -7.23 -9.98 13.89
N ALA A 71 -6.39 -9.68 12.89
CA ALA A 71 -6.68 -8.69 11.86
C ALA A 71 -7.39 -9.28 10.64
N VAL A 72 -8.22 -8.46 9.97
CA VAL A 72 -8.79 -8.78 8.66
C VAL A 72 -7.79 -8.59 7.52
N PHE A 73 -8.09 -9.19 6.36
CA PHE A 73 -7.21 -9.16 5.18
C PHE A 73 -6.87 -7.75 4.71
N TYR A 74 -7.87 -6.88 4.63
CA TYR A 74 -7.73 -5.46 4.29
C TYR A 74 -8.93 -4.69 4.84
N PRO A 75 -8.75 -3.79 5.83
CA PRO A 75 -9.84 -3.00 6.43
C PRO A 75 -10.21 -1.79 5.55
N ASP A 76 -11.47 -1.33 5.63
CA ASP A 76 -11.93 -0.12 4.92
C ASP A 76 -11.33 1.16 5.51
N ARG A 77 -11.13 1.19 6.85
CA ARG A 77 -10.56 2.32 7.59
C ARG A 77 -9.36 1.84 8.42
N PRO A 78 -8.14 1.85 7.85
CA PRO A 78 -6.99 1.17 8.45
C PRO A 78 -6.56 1.67 9.84
N PHE A 79 -6.88 2.90 10.22
CA PHE A 79 -6.47 3.47 11.51
C PHE A 79 -7.63 3.62 12.51
N GLU A 80 -8.84 3.18 12.14
CA GLU A 80 -10.04 3.32 12.97
C GLU A 80 -10.74 1.99 13.21
N ASP A 81 -10.59 1.03 12.32
CA ASP A 81 -11.20 -0.30 12.45
C ASP A 81 -10.43 -1.14 13.48
N ASP A 82 -11.14 -1.63 14.50
CA ASP A 82 -10.60 -2.50 15.56
C ASP A 82 -9.99 -3.80 15.01
N LYS A 83 -10.40 -4.23 13.81
CA LYS A 83 -9.84 -5.40 13.12
C LYS A 83 -8.71 -5.06 12.15
N SER A 84 -8.29 -3.80 12.09
CA SER A 84 -7.11 -3.42 11.32
C SER A 84 -5.83 -3.84 12.04
N ILE A 85 -4.89 -4.42 11.29
CA ILE A 85 -3.55 -4.73 11.80
C ILE A 85 -2.85 -3.48 12.37
N ALA A 86 -3.05 -2.31 11.77
CA ALA A 86 -2.43 -1.08 12.24
C ALA A 86 -3.02 -0.62 13.57
N LYS A 87 -4.35 -0.69 13.71
CA LYS A 87 -5.04 -0.33 14.95
C LYS A 87 -4.72 -1.28 16.10
N ILE A 88 -4.72 -2.60 15.83
CA ILE A 88 -4.41 -3.62 16.83
C ILE A 88 -3.00 -3.42 17.41
N LEU A 89 -2.01 -3.15 16.56
CA LEU A 89 -0.64 -2.90 17.03
C LEU A 89 -0.49 -1.54 17.72
N ASP A 90 -1.25 -0.53 17.30
CA ASP A 90 -1.26 0.78 17.97
C ASP A 90 -1.84 0.65 19.40
N ASP A 91 -2.96 -0.06 19.54
CA ASP A 91 -3.60 -0.33 20.83
C ASP A 91 -2.75 -1.20 21.76
N SER A 92 -1.90 -2.07 21.21
CA SER A 92 -0.92 -2.83 21.99
C SER A 92 0.32 -2.01 22.40
N GLY A 93 0.36 -0.71 22.05
CA GLY A 93 1.46 0.18 22.39
C GLY A 93 2.69 0.08 21.48
N ALA A 94 2.58 -0.50 20.28
CA ALA A 94 3.71 -0.60 19.35
C ALA A 94 4.16 0.76 18.79
N GLY A 95 3.24 1.73 18.70
CA GLY A 95 3.55 3.11 18.31
C GLY A 95 4.14 3.25 16.90
N ILE A 96 3.69 2.44 15.94
CA ILE A 96 4.20 2.47 14.56
C ILE A 96 3.63 3.71 13.83
N PRO A 97 4.48 4.62 13.32
CA PRO A 97 4.03 5.78 12.55
C PRO A 97 3.21 5.39 11.32
N ARG A 98 2.21 6.21 10.99
CA ARG A 98 1.27 5.96 9.87
C ARG A 98 1.99 5.83 8.53
N GLU A 99 3.12 6.52 8.37
CA GLU A 99 3.93 6.53 7.16
C GLU A 99 4.59 5.17 6.89
N MET A 100 4.85 4.37 7.94
CA MET A 100 5.45 3.04 7.78
C MET A 100 4.47 2.03 7.19
N TRP A 101 3.16 2.27 7.36
CA TRP A 101 2.08 1.48 6.75
C TRP A 101 1.87 1.79 5.26
N GLN A 102 2.66 2.73 4.71
CA GLN A 102 2.61 3.13 3.31
C GLN A 102 3.93 2.84 2.60
N CYS A 103 3.86 2.14 1.48
CA CYS A 103 4.96 1.93 0.59
C CYS A 103 5.27 3.26 -0.14
N PRO A 104 6.51 3.78 -0.06
CA PRO A 104 6.90 5.03 -0.71
C PRO A 104 6.88 4.95 -2.24
N ALA A 105 6.89 3.74 -2.81
CA ALA A 105 6.79 3.51 -4.26
C ALA A 105 5.34 3.22 -4.73
N ALA A 106 4.37 3.14 -3.81
CA ALA A 106 2.98 2.96 -4.19
C ALA A 106 2.44 4.21 -4.89
N PRO A 107 1.59 4.07 -5.93
CA PRO A 107 0.90 5.20 -6.54
C PRO A 107 0.08 5.99 -5.51
N ASP A 108 -0.03 7.32 -5.70
CA ASP A 108 -0.71 8.20 -4.75
C ASP A 108 -2.18 7.81 -4.50
N ALA A 109 -2.86 7.27 -5.53
CA ALA A 109 -4.22 6.76 -5.39
C ALA A 109 -4.33 5.64 -4.32
N ILE A 110 -3.33 4.77 -4.25
CA ILE A 110 -3.26 3.69 -3.24
C ILE A 110 -2.80 4.25 -1.90
N ARG A 111 -1.83 5.18 -1.89
CA ARG A 111 -1.34 5.80 -0.65
C ARG A 111 -2.43 6.56 0.11
N LYS A 112 -3.37 7.19 -0.61
CA LYS A 112 -4.52 7.89 -0.02
C LYS A 112 -5.46 6.98 0.80
N LEU A 113 -5.42 5.67 0.57
CA LEU A 113 -6.16 4.69 1.38
C LEU A 113 -5.55 4.54 2.79
N GLY A 114 -4.33 5.01 3.00
CA GLY A 114 -3.65 5.02 4.30
C GLY A 114 -2.86 3.74 4.61
N LEU A 115 -3.23 2.60 4.01
CA LEU A 115 -2.56 1.31 4.18
C LEU A 115 -2.28 0.69 2.81
N THR A 116 -1.02 0.41 2.51
CA THR A 116 -0.62 -0.16 1.22
C THR A 116 -0.14 -1.61 1.33
N PHE A 117 -0.39 -2.25 2.47
CA PHE A 117 -0.06 -3.65 2.72
C PHE A 117 -1.33 -4.42 3.06
N ILE A 118 -1.42 -5.67 2.60
CA ILE A 118 -2.49 -6.59 2.97
C ILE A 118 -1.99 -7.58 4.02
N TYR A 119 -2.87 -8.00 4.92
CA TYR A 119 -2.57 -8.96 5.97
C TYR A 119 -3.07 -10.37 5.63
N ASN A 120 -2.31 -11.39 5.99
CA ASN A 120 -2.72 -12.78 5.83
C ASN A 120 -3.62 -13.25 6.98
N ASP A 121 -4.91 -12.94 6.84
CA ASP A 121 -6.00 -13.32 7.75
C ASP A 121 -6.05 -14.81 8.14
N LYS A 122 -5.43 -15.72 7.38
CA LYS A 122 -5.37 -17.16 7.72
C LYS A 122 -4.61 -17.43 9.02
N PHE A 123 -3.75 -16.51 9.43
CA PHE A 123 -2.93 -16.62 10.64
C PHE A 123 -3.47 -15.80 11.81
N ALA A 124 -4.53 -15.02 11.59
CA ALA A 124 -5.19 -14.24 12.62
C ALA A 124 -5.53 -15.09 13.85
N GLY A 125 -5.10 -14.65 15.04
CA GLY A 125 -5.38 -15.32 16.31
C GLY A 125 -4.67 -16.65 16.55
N ARG A 126 -3.84 -17.13 15.60
CA ARG A 126 -3.08 -18.36 15.82
C ARG A 126 -1.95 -18.12 16.82
N ARG A 127 -1.71 -19.10 17.70
CA ARG A 127 -0.64 -19.02 18.71
C ARG A 127 0.74 -19.27 18.12
N SER A 128 0.84 -20.25 17.23
CA SER A 128 2.09 -20.64 16.58
C SER A 128 1.85 -21.07 15.13
N LEU A 129 2.91 -20.99 14.32
CA LEU A 129 2.93 -21.45 12.94
C LEU A 129 4.05 -22.48 12.78
N PRO A 130 3.81 -23.60 12.09
CA PRO A 130 4.80 -24.68 11.98
C PRO A 130 6.04 -24.31 11.16
N ARG A 131 5.96 -23.27 10.32
CA ARG A 131 7.04 -22.76 9.46
C ARG A 131 6.92 -21.23 9.32
N PRO A 132 7.25 -20.45 10.37
CA PRO A 132 7.05 -19.00 10.37
C PRO A 132 7.86 -18.31 9.25
N GLU A 133 9.01 -18.84 8.89
CA GLU A 133 9.88 -18.37 7.80
C GLU A 133 9.28 -18.58 6.40
N LYS A 134 8.21 -19.36 6.27
CA LYS A 134 7.48 -19.57 5.01
C LYS A 134 6.05 -19.03 5.06
N ALA A 135 5.64 -18.51 6.20
CA ALA A 135 4.32 -17.94 6.43
C ALA A 135 4.37 -16.42 6.21
N TRP A 136 3.98 -15.95 5.02
CA TRP A 136 3.89 -14.51 4.77
C TRP A 136 2.75 -13.88 5.60
N LEU A 137 3.03 -12.74 6.21
CA LEU A 137 2.09 -11.95 7.01
C LEU A 137 1.62 -10.72 6.26
N LEU A 138 2.55 -9.90 5.75
CA LEU A 138 2.25 -8.68 5.01
C LEU A 138 2.89 -8.72 3.63
N ILE A 139 2.19 -8.16 2.67
CA ILE A 139 2.68 -7.95 1.31
C ILE A 139 1.99 -6.72 0.72
N GLU A 140 2.64 -6.08 -0.23
CA GLU A 140 2.14 -4.87 -0.88
C GLU A 140 0.81 -5.10 -1.61
N LEU A 141 -0.14 -4.15 -1.43
CA LEU A 141 -1.51 -4.22 -1.94
C LEU A 141 -1.57 -4.44 -3.47
N ASN A 142 -0.59 -3.96 -4.23
CA ASN A 142 -0.51 -4.19 -5.67
C ASN A 142 -0.64 -5.68 -6.04
N CYS A 143 -0.24 -6.58 -5.12
CA CYS A 143 -0.34 -8.02 -5.32
C CYS A 143 -1.76 -8.55 -5.45
N VAL A 144 -2.81 -7.75 -5.25
CA VAL A 144 -4.20 -8.20 -5.41
C VAL A 144 -4.69 -8.12 -6.86
N SER A 145 -4.01 -7.37 -7.73
CA SER A 145 -4.41 -7.20 -9.13
C SER A 145 -3.28 -7.54 -10.09
N ALA A 146 -3.52 -8.50 -11.00
CA ALA A 146 -2.57 -8.80 -12.08
C ALA A 146 -2.37 -7.65 -13.08
N LYS A 147 -3.25 -6.64 -13.08
CA LYS A 147 -3.17 -5.47 -13.96
C LYS A 147 -2.24 -4.39 -13.43
N VAL A 148 -1.94 -4.41 -12.13
CA VAL A 148 -1.10 -3.41 -11.48
C VAL A 148 0.29 -4.02 -11.32
N PRO A 149 1.34 -3.42 -11.90
CA PRO A 149 2.68 -3.94 -11.73
C PRO A 149 3.14 -3.85 -10.27
N PRO A 150 4.13 -4.66 -9.86
CA PRO A 150 4.77 -4.49 -8.56
C PRO A 150 5.36 -3.09 -8.43
N PRO A 151 5.32 -2.47 -7.23
CA PRO A 151 5.81 -1.11 -7.02
C PRO A 151 7.34 -1.01 -7.05
N HIS A 152 8.06 -2.14 -6.99
CA HIS A 152 9.51 -2.17 -6.95
C HIS A 152 10.14 -2.97 -8.11
N PRO A 153 11.39 -2.65 -8.52
CA PRO A 153 12.08 -3.37 -9.60
C PRO A 153 12.26 -4.88 -9.35
N GLN A 154 12.36 -5.27 -8.08
CA GLN A 154 12.54 -6.67 -7.67
C GLN A 154 11.20 -7.39 -7.39
N GLY A 155 10.07 -6.74 -7.65
CA GLY A 155 8.74 -7.30 -7.42
C GLY A 155 8.09 -6.72 -6.17
N TYR A 156 7.57 -7.61 -5.32
CA TYR A 156 6.87 -7.28 -4.09
C TYR A 156 7.78 -7.45 -2.89
N ASN A 157 7.67 -6.57 -1.92
CA ASN A 157 8.22 -6.83 -0.59
C ASN A 157 7.22 -7.67 0.23
N ILE A 158 7.72 -8.75 0.82
CA ILE A 158 6.93 -9.75 1.54
C ILE A 158 7.54 -9.92 2.92
N LEU A 159 6.76 -9.64 3.96
CA LEU A 159 7.09 -9.88 5.36
C LEU A 159 6.62 -11.27 5.77
N PHE A 160 7.48 -12.03 6.45
CA PHE A 160 7.19 -13.35 6.99
C PHE A 160 6.95 -13.33 8.50
N ALA A 161 6.43 -14.43 9.03
CA ALA A 161 5.94 -14.51 10.40
C ALA A 161 7.03 -14.60 11.47
N ASP A 162 8.26 -14.84 11.07
CA ASP A 162 9.48 -14.70 11.87
C ASP A 162 10.08 -13.28 11.80
N GLY A 163 9.46 -12.37 11.04
CA GLY A 163 9.85 -10.96 10.94
C GLY A 163 10.81 -10.61 9.80
N HIS A 164 11.31 -11.58 9.03
CA HIS A 164 12.17 -11.25 7.89
C HIS A 164 11.38 -10.77 6.67
N VAL A 165 12.02 -10.00 5.79
CA VAL A 165 11.42 -9.45 4.58
C VAL A 165 12.24 -9.86 3.37
N ILE A 166 11.58 -10.32 2.31
CA ILE A 166 12.21 -10.59 1.01
C ILE A 166 11.59 -9.71 -0.08
N ALA A 167 12.33 -9.48 -1.16
CA ALA A 167 11.77 -9.00 -2.42
C ALA A 167 11.59 -10.17 -3.39
N SER A 168 10.41 -10.30 -3.98
CA SER A 168 10.10 -11.38 -4.92
C SER A 168 9.18 -10.92 -6.05
N LYS A 169 9.51 -11.33 -7.28
CA LYS A 169 8.61 -11.17 -8.44
C LYS A 169 7.46 -12.18 -8.43
N HIS A 170 7.56 -13.23 -7.62
CA HIS A 170 6.58 -14.31 -7.53
C HIS A 170 5.75 -14.16 -6.26
N LEU A 171 4.44 -14.20 -6.42
CA LEU A 171 3.49 -14.14 -5.31
C LEU A 171 3.39 -15.49 -4.59
N PRO A 172 3.19 -15.48 -3.26
CA PRO A 172 2.84 -16.67 -2.50
C PRO A 172 1.64 -17.41 -3.12
N PRO A 173 1.65 -18.76 -3.19
CA PRO A 173 0.57 -19.53 -3.83
C PRO A 173 -0.83 -19.23 -3.28
N SER A 174 -0.94 -18.94 -1.99
CA SER A 174 -2.22 -18.63 -1.33
C SER A 174 -2.86 -17.34 -1.82
N ILE A 175 -2.05 -16.35 -2.23
CA ILE A 175 -2.55 -15.09 -2.80
C ILE A 175 -3.00 -15.34 -4.23
N THR A 176 -2.19 -16.03 -5.02
CA THR A 176 -2.52 -16.40 -6.40
C THR A 176 -3.85 -17.13 -6.49
N ALA A 177 -4.16 -18.02 -5.54
CA ALA A 177 -5.45 -18.69 -5.46
C ALA A 177 -6.61 -17.73 -5.14
N LYS A 178 -6.45 -16.84 -4.15
CA LYS A 178 -7.46 -15.81 -3.79
C LYS A 178 -7.70 -14.83 -4.95
N GLN A 179 -6.64 -14.36 -5.62
CA GLN A 179 -6.74 -13.50 -6.81
C GLN A 179 -7.50 -14.19 -7.95
N LYS A 180 -7.17 -15.45 -8.24
CA LYS A 180 -7.89 -16.23 -9.26
C LYS A 180 -9.37 -16.35 -8.92
N ALA A 181 -9.72 -16.57 -7.66
CA ALA A 181 -11.11 -16.64 -7.20
C ALA A 181 -11.83 -15.29 -7.32
N GLN A 182 -11.21 -14.19 -6.88
CA GLN A 182 -11.78 -12.84 -6.97
C GLN A 182 -11.92 -12.37 -8.43
N ILE A 183 -10.94 -12.64 -9.29
CA ILE A 183 -11.03 -12.33 -10.73
C ILE A 183 -12.17 -13.13 -11.38
N LYS A 184 -12.38 -14.40 -10.97
CA LYS A 184 -13.49 -15.22 -11.46
C LYS A 184 -14.84 -14.64 -11.02
N ASP A 185 -14.98 -14.26 -9.75
CA ASP A 185 -16.20 -13.63 -9.21
C ASP A 185 -16.51 -12.29 -9.90
N ILE A 186 -15.51 -11.42 -10.06
CA ILE A 186 -15.67 -10.15 -10.78
C ILE A 186 -16.08 -10.39 -12.25
N ARG A 187 -15.46 -11.35 -12.94
CA ARG A 187 -15.86 -11.73 -14.32
C ARG A 187 -17.31 -12.21 -14.36
N GLN A 188 -17.72 -13.07 -13.44
CA GLN A 188 -19.10 -13.57 -13.36
C GLN A 188 -20.10 -12.45 -13.06
N ARG A 189 -19.76 -11.48 -12.22
CA ARG A 189 -20.61 -10.30 -11.96
C ARG A 189 -20.77 -9.42 -13.19
N ILE A 190 -19.68 -9.16 -13.91
CA ILE A 190 -19.70 -8.38 -15.16
C ILE A 190 -20.53 -9.11 -16.22
N GLU A 191 -20.36 -10.41 -16.37
CA GLU A 191 -21.12 -11.22 -17.32
C GLU A 191 -22.62 -11.24 -16.97
N LYS A 192 -22.96 -11.40 -15.69
CA LYS A 192 -24.34 -11.32 -15.20
C LYS A 192 -24.95 -9.95 -15.45
N GLN A 193 -24.20 -8.86 -15.22
CA GLN A 193 -24.64 -7.50 -15.54
C GLN A 193 -24.83 -7.29 -17.04
N ARG A 194 -23.94 -7.84 -17.88
CA ARG A 194 -24.06 -7.78 -19.34
C ARG A 194 -25.28 -8.57 -19.83
N LEU A 195 -25.52 -9.77 -19.33
CA LEU A 195 -26.73 -10.57 -19.62
C LEU A 195 -28.00 -9.83 -19.17
N ALA A 196 -28.00 -9.25 -17.97
CA ALA A 196 -29.13 -8.46 -17.46
C ALA A 196 -29.41 -7.21 -18.31
N SER A 197 -28.37 -6.57 -18.86
CA SER A 197 -28.52 -5.44 -19.76
C SER A 197 -29.00 -5.83 -21.17
N LEU A 198 -28.76 -7.07 -21.59
CA LEU A 198 -29.25 -7.61 -22.87
C LEU A 198 -30.69 -8.13 -22.76
N SER A 199 -31.13 -8.53 -21.55
CA SER A 199 -32.51 -8.91 -21.25
C SER A 199 -33.37 -7.70 -20.88
N GLY A 200 -33.25 -6.59 -21.61
CA GLY A 200 -33.97 -5.34 -21.35
C GLY A 200 -35.47 -5.56 -21.08
N PRO A 201 -36.13 -4.65 -20.35
CA PRO A 201 -37.50 -4.83 -19.91
C PRO A 201 -38.39 -5.17 -21.11
N LYS A 202 -39.09 -6.31 -21.05
CA LYS A 202 -40.20 -6.61 -21.96
C LYS A 202 -41.08 -5.37 -21.97
N ALA A 203 -41.18 -4.70 -23.11
CA ALA A 203 -42.01 -3.52 -23.28
C ALA A 203 -43.44 -3.87 -22.83
N THR A 204 -43.78 -3.50 -21.60
CA THR A 204 -45.15 -3.53 -21.13
C THR A 204 -45.84 -2.35 -21.80
N SER A 205 -46.49 -2.64 -22.93
CA SER A 205 -47.40 -1.72 -23.61
C SER A 205 -48.43 -1.22 -22.59
N SER A 206 -48.22 -0.03 -22.06
CA SER A 206 -49.20 0.63 -21.21
C SER A 206 -50.38 1.05 -22.07
N PRO A 207 -51.63 0.76 -21.67
CA PRO A 207 -52.79 1.17 -22.44
C PRO A 207 -52.89 2.70 -22.45
N VAL A 208 -53.09 3.25 -23.65
CA VAL A 208 -53.32 4.68 -23.88
C VAL A 208 -54.61 5.09 -23.14
N PRO A 209 -54.59 6.14 -22.29
CA PRO A 209 -55.81 6.62 -21.67
C PRO A 209 -56.67 7.32 -22.72
N CYS A 210 -57.85 6.77 -22.99
CA CYS A 210 -58.87 7.42 -23.82
C CYS A 210 -59.33 8.71 -23.14
N LEU A 211 -59.12 9.83 -23.83
CA LEU A 211 -59.55 11.16 -23.42
C LEU A 211 -61.10 11.23 -23.52
N HIS A 212 -61.80 11.22 -22.39
CA HIS A 212 -63.25 11.47 -22.37
C HIS A 212 -63.52 12.97 -22.51
N ALA A 213 -64.16 13.35 -23.61
CA ALA A 213 -64.71 14.67 -23.85
C ALA A 213 -66.04 14.84 -23.08
N HIS A 214 -66.13 15.87 -22.24
CA HIS A 214 -67.38 16.34 -21.65
C HIS A 214 -68.19 17.15 -22.68
N PRO A 215 -69.53 16.95 -22.79
CA PRO A 215 -70.38 17.89 -23.48
C PRO A 215 -70.91 18.95 -22.50
N HIS A 216 -70.88 20.20 -22.95
CA HIS A 216 -71.72 21.27 -22.43
C HIS A 216 -73.11 21.18 -23.08
N GLY A 217 -74.18 21.29 -22.27
CA GLY A 217 -75.56 21.43 -22.75
C GLY A 217 -76.54 20.57 -21.98
#